data_AF-A0A3D1TBN0-F1
#
_entry.id   AF-A0A3D1TBN0-F1
#
_cell.length_a   1.000
_cell.length_b   1.000
_cell.length_c   1.000
_cell.angle_alpha   90.00
_cell.angle_beta   90.00
_cell.angle_gamma   90.00
#
_symmetry.space_group_name_H-M   'P 1'
#
loop_
_entity.id
_entity.type
_entity.pdbx_description
1 polymer ?
#
loop_
_entity_poly.entity_id
_entity_poly.type
_entity_poly.pdbx_seq_one_letter_code
_entity_poly.pdbx_strand_id
1 'polypeptide(L)'
;MSENIEDLSIQWVEEDGTVSVKEIDKFVLSKGSWTTIMFLYQDRDRRSGEYSPAKVRIVRYQKRSGRYMPQSKFNISSGKQARKIIEILSQWYADSDSDSDSTDD
;
A
#
# COMPACT_ATOMS: atom_id res chain seq x y z
N MET A 1 4.08 6.24 -14.92
CA MET A 1 3.14 5.10 -14.77
C MET A 1 3.73 3.92 -15.50
N SER A 2 3.92 2.80 -14.80
CA SER A 2 4.63 1.63 -15.33
C SER A 2 3.76 0.77 -16.27
N GLU A 3 4.43 0.07 -17.18
CA GLU A 3 3.89 -0.97 -18.05
C GLU A 3 3.80 -2.34 -17.35
N ASN A 4 4.62 -2.55 -16.31
CA ASN A 4 4.71 -3.77 -15.51
C ASN A 4 4.13 -3.56 -14.11
N ILE A 5 3.49 -4.60 -13.60
CA ILE A 5 2.92 -4.61 -12.24
C ILE A 5 4.02 -4.41 -11.20
N GLU A 6 5.21 -4.98 -11.44
CA GLU A 6 6.31 -4.99 -10.48
C GLU A 6 6.92 -3.60 -10.27
N ASP A 7 6.79 -2.67 -11.22
CA ASP A 7 7.29 -1.30 -11.04
C ASP A 7 6.21 -0.34 -10.49
N LEU A 8 5.02 -0.84 -10.15
CA LEU A 8 4.05 -0.06 -9.39
C LEU A 8 4.52 0.04 -7.94
N SER A 9 4.75 1.27 -7.50
CA SER A 9 5.18 1.60 -6.15
C SER A 9 4.38 2.79 -5.62
N ILE A 10 4.23 2.85 -4.31
CA ILE A 10 3.70 4.02 -3.59
C ILE A 10 4.82 4.95 -3.08
N GLN A 11 6.09 4.55 -3.23
CA GLN A 11 7.21 5.34 -2.76
C GLN A 11 7.23 6.71 -3.46
N TRP A 12 7.37 7.76 -2.67
CA TRP A 12 7.51 9.12 -3.17
C TRP A 12 8.80 9.74 -2.66
N VAL A 13 9.65 10.15 -3.61
CA VAL A 13 10.90 10.86 -3.36
C VAL A 13 10.70 12.31 -3.82
N GLU A 14 10.90 13.25 -2.91
CA GLU A 14 10.84 14.68 -3.14
C GLU A 14 12.09 15.16 -3.91
N GLU A 15 12.05 16.38 -4.44
CA GLU A 15 13.14 16.95 -5.24
C GLU A 15 14.46 17.11 -4.46
N ASP A 16 14.39 17.23 -3.14
CA ASP A 16 15.54 17.32 -2.23
C ASP A 16 16.15 15.94 -1.87
N GLY A 17 15.60 14.85 -2.42
CA GLY A 17 16.02 13.48 -2.15
C GLY A 17 15.38 12.86 -0.90
N THR A 18 14.51 13.60 -0.19
CA THR A 18 13.71 13.06 0.92
C THR A 18 12.71 12.03 0.41
N VAL A 19 12.56 10.91 1.13
CA VAL A 19 11.42 9.99 0.91
C VAL A 19 10.26 10.42 1.81
N SER A 20 9.20 11.00 1.24
CA SER A 20 8.03 11.43 2.04
C SER A 20 6.98 10.34 2.22
N VAL A 21 6.91 9.40 1.27
CA VAL A 21 6.15 8.15 1.41
C VAL A 21 7.13 7.00 1.20
N LYS A 22 7.37 6.21 2.24
CA LYS A 22 8.29 5.07 2.22
C LYS A 22 7.52 3.78 2.09
N GLU A 23 7.70 3.07 0.98
CA GLU A 23 7.20 1.70 0.81
C GLU A 23 8.03 0.73 1.67
N ILE A 24 7.36 -0.09 2.49
CA ILE A 24 7.98 -1.13 3.31
C ILE A 24 7.84 -2.48 2.62
N ASP A 25 6.63 -2.81 2.20
CA ASP A 25 6.33 -4.08 1.55
C ASP A 25 5.16 -3.91 0.57
N LYS A 26 5.03 -4.85 -0.38
CA LYS A 26 3.92 -4.89 -1.32
C LYS A 26 3.46 -6.31 -1.57
N PHE A 27 2.15 -6.47 -1.69
CA PHE A 27 1.53 -7.75 -2.03
C PHE A 27 0.58 -7.60 -3.21
N VAL A 28 0.79 -8.40 -4.26
CA VAL A 28 -0.07 -8.41 -5.44
C VAL A 28 -1.23 -9.39 -5.24
N LEU A 29 -2.41 -8.87 -4.89
CA LEU A 29 -3.64 -9.67 -4.71
C LEU A 29 -4.16 -10.30 -5.99
N SER A 30 -4.05 -9.58 -7.12
CA SER A 30 -4.53 -10.07 -8.41
C SER A 30 -3.72 -9.45 -9.55
N LYS A 31 -3.45 -10.23 -10.60
CA LYS A 31 -2.71 -9.80 -11.80
C LYS A 31 -3.64 -9.78 -13.03
N GLY A 32 -3.31 -8.96 -14.02
CA GLY A 32 -3.97 -8.88 -15.32
C GLY A 32 -4.33 -7.44 -15.73
N SER A 33 -5.32 -7.29 -16.61
CA SER A 33 -5.85 -5.97 -17.01
C SER A 33 -6.44 -5.20 -15.84
N TRP A 34 -6.93 -5.91 -14.83
CA TRP A 34 -7.27 -5.37 -13.53
C TRP A 34 -6.35 -5.98 -12.48
N THR A 35 -5.52 -5.15 -11.88
CA THR A 35 -4.52 -5.56 -10.89
C THR A 35 -4.86 -4.91 -9.56
N THR A 36 -4.77 -5.64 -8.46
CA THR A 36 -4.95 -5.07 -7.13
C THR A 36 -3.69 -5.34 -6.32
N ILE A 37 -3.15 -4.29 -5.72
CA ILE A 37 -1.92 -4.32 -4.92
C ILE A 37 -2.24 -3.75 -3.56
N MET A 38 -1.72 -4.41 -2.52
CA MET A 38 -1.67 -3.89 -1.17
C MET A 38 -0.25 -3.38 -0.95
N PHE A 39 -0.11 -2.19 -0.38
CA PHE A 39 1.16 -1.58 -0.02
C PHE A 39 1.18 -1.37 1.48
N LEU A 40 2.25 -1.80 2.15
CA LEU A 40 2.60 -1.41 3.50
C LEU A 40 3.58 -0.24 3.38
N TYR A 41 3.30 0.89 4.04
CA TYR A 41 4.09 2.11 3.86
C TYR A 41 4.06 2.99 5.11
N GLN A 42 4.97 3.96 5.18
CA GLN A 42 4.99 5.00 6.20
C GLN A 42 5.03 6.38 5.55
N ASP A 43 4.32 7.33 6.14
CA ASP A 43 4.45 8.74 5.79
C ASP A 43 5.51 9.38 6.67
N ARG A 44 6.36 10.21 6.08
CA ARG A 44 7.31 11.07 6.79
C ARG A 44 6.62 12.35 7.24
N ASP A 45 6.69 12.66 8.53
CA ASP A 45 6.27 13.95 9.05
C ASP A 45 7.23 15.04 8.56
N ARG A 46 6.69 16.07 7.89
CA ARG A 46 7.50 17.15 7.31
C ARG A 46 8.20 18.04 8.34
N ARG A 47 7.69 18.07 9.58
CA ARG A 47 8.19 18.89 10.67
C ARG A 47 9.22 18.15 11.51
N SER A 48 8.93 16.92 11.93
CA SER A 48 9.87 16.12 12.74
C SER A 48 10.88 15.35 11.88
N GLY A 49 10.53 15.05 10.63
CA GLY A 49 11.34 14.21 9.74
C GLY A 49 11.25 12.71 10.04
N GLU A 50 10.44 12.32 11.03
CA GLU A 50 10.23 10.93 11.46
C GLU A 50 9.16 10.24 10.62
N TYR A 51 9.21 8.92 10.56
CA TYR A 51 8.20 8.11 9.89
C TYR A 51 7.10 7.71 10.87
N SER A 52 5.85 7.90 10.44
CA SER A 52 4.67 7.43 11.15
C SER A 52 4.61 5.91 11.28
N PRO A 53 3.75 5.36 12.15
CA PRO A 53 3.47 3.92 12.17
C PRO A 53 3.07 3.40 10.80
N ALA A 54 3.37 2.11 10.54
CA ALA A 54 3.12 1.51 9.24
C ALA A 54 1.61 1.46 8.92
N LYS A 55 1.26 1.94 7.73
CA LYS A 55 -0.10 2.01 7.19
C LYS A 55 -0.23 1.09 5.99
N VAL A 56 -1.45 0.64 5.73
CA VAL A 56 -1.75 -0.15 4.53
C VAL A 56 -2.63 0.63 3.56
N ARG A 57 -2.27 0.61 2.28
CA ARG A 57 -3.10 1.10 1.18
C ARG A 57 -3.37 -0.02 0.19
N ILE A 58 -4.63 -0.23 -0.15
CA ILE A 58 -5.03 -1.16 -1.20
C ILE A 58 -5.45 -0.35 -2.43
N VAL A 59 -4.78 -0.57 -3.56
CA VAL A 59 -5.03 0.14 -4.81
C VAL A 59 -5.37 -0.86 -5.91
N ARG A 60 -6.48 -0.61 -6.61
CA ARG A 60 -6.79 -1.30 -7.86
C ARG A 60 -6.30 -0.45 -9.03
N TYR A 61 -5.60 -1.09 -9.95
CA TYR A 61 -5.14 -0.52 -11.20
C TYR A 61 -5.87 -1.17 -12.37
N GLN A 62 -6.17 -0.36 -13.39
CA GLN A 62 -6.66 -0.82 -14.67
C GLN A 62 -5.61 -0.52 -15.75
N LYS A 63 -5.20 -1.53 -16.52
CA LYS A 63 -4.30 -1.33 -17.67
C LYS A 63 -5.10 -0.73 -18.83
N ARG A 64 -4.75 0.50 -19.23
CA ARG A 64 -5.30 1.20 -20.39
C ARG A 64 -4.15 1.71 -21.25
N SER A 65 -4.17 1.40 -22.54
CA SER A 65 -3.13 1.79 -23.50
C SER A 65 -1.70 1.48 -23.01
N GLY A 66 -1.50 0.26 -22.49
CA GLY A 66 -0.21 -0.21 -21.99
C GLY A 66 0.15 0.27 -20.57
N ARG A 67 -0.55 1.24 -19.99
CA ARG A 67 -0.23 1.82 -18.67
C ARG A 67 -1.25 1.46 -17.60
N TYR A 68 -0.80 1.19 -16.40
CA TYR A 68 -1.66 0.97 -15.24
C TYR A 68 -2.16 2.28 -14.65
N MET A 69 -3.47 2.47 -14.57
CA MET A 69 -4.14 3.64 -13.99
C MET A 69 -4.81 3.27 -12.67
N PRO A 70 -4.54 3.97 -11.55
CA PRO A 70 -5.20 3.68 -10.28
C PRO A 70 -6.71 3.99 -10.33
N GLN A 71 -7.49 3.33 -9.49
CA GLN A 71 -8.92 3.52 -9.33
C GLN A 71 -9.22 3.87 -7.86
N SER A 72 -10.00 4.93 -7.64
CA SER A 72 -10.30 5.44 -6.30
C SER A 72 -11.26 4.54 -5.50
N LYS A 73 -11.99 3.64 -6.18
CA LYS A 73 -12.94 2.71 -5.57
C LYS A 73 -12.81 1.33 -6.20
N PHE A 74 -12.94 0.29 -5.40
CA PHE A 74 -13.05 -1.09 -5.88
C PHE A 74 -13.88 -1.93 -4.91
N ASN A 75 -14.48 -3.00 -5.42
CA ASN A 75 -15.22 -3.96 -4.61
C ASN A 75 -14.36 -5.20 -4.36
N ILE A 76 -14.46 -5.75 -3.14
CA ILE A 76 -13.99 -7.10 -2.84
C ILE A 76 -15.09 -8.06 -3.29
N SER A 77 -14.94 -8.63 -4.47
CA SER A 77 -16.03 -9.33 -5.16
C SER A 77 -16.17 -10.81 -4.79
N SER A 78 -15.29 -11.34 -3.93
CA SER A 78 -15.35 -12.74 -3.50
C SER A 78 -14.78 -12.94 -2.10
N GLY A 79 -15.29 -13.97 -1.41
CA GLY A 79 -14.76 -14.38 -0.10
C GLY A 79 -13.30 -14.85 -0.15
N LYS A 80 -12.83 -15.38 -1.29
CA LYS A 80 -11.41 -15.73 -1.48
C LYS A 80 -10.52 -14.49 -1.43
N GLN A 81 -10.94 -13.41 -2.09
CA GLN A 81 -10.20 -12.14 -2.06
C GLN A 81 -10.20 -11.54 -0.65
N ALA A 82 -11.35 -11.55 0.04
CA ALA A 82 -11.46 -11.07 1.42
C ALA A 82 -10.51 -11.83 2.36
N ARG A 83 -10.52 -13.17 2.31
CA ARG A 83 -9.62 -14.00 3.12
C ARG A 83 -8.14 -13.73 2.85
N LYS A 84 -7.77 -13.50 1.59
CA LYS A 84 -6.38 -13.18 1.25
C LYS A 84 -5.95 -11.81 1.79
N ILE A 85 -6.84 -10.82 1.76
CA ILE A 85 -6.59 -9.52 2.39
C ILE A 85 -6.35 -9.69 3.89
N ILE A 86 -7.23 -10.45 4.58
CA ILE A 86 -7.09 -10.72 6.02
C ILE A 86 -5.75 -11.39 6.32
N GLU A 87 -5.39 -12.45 5.60
CA GLU A 87 -4.11 -13.17 5.77
C GLU A 87 -2.90 -12.24 5.71
N ILE A 88 -2.85 -11.36 4.70
CA ILE A 88 -1.74 -10.43 4.51
C ILE A 88 -1.73 -9.34 5.59
N LEU A 89 -2.90 -8.81 5.96
CA LEU A 89 -2.99 -7.85 7.07
C LEU A 89 -2.54 -8.48 8.39
N SER A 90 -3.00 -9.69 8.70
CA SER A 90 -2.56 -10.43 9.88
C SER A 90 -1.06 -10.70 9.87
N GLN A 91 -0.47 -11.01 8.71
CA GLN A 91 0.97 -11.20 8.59
C GLN A 91 1.75 -9.90 8.85
N TRP A 92 1.33 -8.78 8.26
CA TRP A 92 2.02 -7.50 8.43
C TRP A 92 1.91 -6.92 9.83
N TYR A 93 0.83 -7.26 10.55
CA TYR A 93 0.57 -6.77 11.89
C TYR A 93 0.70 -7.86 12.97
N ALA A 94 1.33 -9.01 12.67
CA ALA A 94 1.46 -10.13 13.61
C ALA A 94 2.30 -9.79 14.86
N ASP A 95 3.33 -8.95 14.69
CA ASP A 95 4.30 -8.60 15.73
C ASP A 95 4.19 -7.12 16.18
N SER A 96 3.23 -6.36 15.64
CA SER A 96 3.07 -4.92 15.92
C SER A 96 2.16 -4.62 17.12
N ASP A 97 1.70 -5.63 17.85
CA ASP A 97 0.89 -5.49 19.08
C ASP A 97 1.66 -4.86 20.27
N SER A 98 2.89 -4.36 20.08
CA SER A 98 3.70 -3.73 21.12
C SER A 98 3.91 -2.22 21.02
N ASP A 99 3.31 -1.50 20.05
CA ASP A 99 3.48 -0.04 19.94
C ASP A 99 2.13 0.70 20.01
N SER A 100 1.78 1.06 21.24
CA SER A 100 1.01 2.25 21.66
C SER A 100 -0.08 2.78 20.70
N ASP A 101 -1.29 2.25 20.82
CA ASP A 101 -2.51 3.03 20.56
C ASP A 101 -3.14 3.42 21.91
N SER A 102 -2.41 4.23 22.68
CA SER A 102 -2.99 5.06 23.72
C SER A 102 -3.43 6.36 23.07
N THR A 103 -4.57 6.33 22.38
CA THR A 103 -5.32 7.55 22.09
C THR A 103 -6.06 7.92 23.38
N ASP A 104 -5.53 8.93 24.08
CA ASP A 104 -6.14 9.57 25.25
C ASP A 104 -7.60 9.98 24.94
N ASP A 105 -8.53 9.58 25.81
CA ASP A 105 -9.88 10.16 25.95
C ASP A 105 -9.95 10.92 27.29
#